data_AF-A0AAD5E0G7-F1
#
_entry.id   AF-A0AAD5E0G7-F1
#
_cell.length_a   1.000
_cell.length_b   1.000
_cell.length_c   1.000
_cell.angle_alpha   90.00
_cell.angle_beta   90.00
_cell.angle_gamma   90.00
#
_symmetry.space_group_name_H-M   'P 1'
#
loop_
_entity.id
_entity.type
_entity.pdbx_description
1 polymer ?
#
loop_
_entity_poly.entity_id
_entity_poly.type
_entity_poly.pdbx_seq_one_letter_code
_entity_poly.pdbx_strand_id
1 'polypeptide(L)'
;MEAMAVSCVEALRGLYSAGAADALRSCGDPSNVLLAAQGLGHAIECGPAGLAAKAGVQELFTCIVHCMPQDPSLRGAVFMALSGAAAARSPQLATLLLSSEVLEEFGIQRALRAATENDVMVVCNVPLLLDSVLQEAGKELAAGERAGAGSSSGSGSGSGGSEEEQGRREQLQACVAALRRAMQPMWTSNVGGRTLRRFNEIQGHLPAALRLGTPLAAALLDWWRRPEAQQAAALEVAQAAARRSCAYLRCGNLGGEGGPAAGEGVGSQRCSACRAVWYCGTACSHADWRVGHRRVCKALGAARAAEKERRRQQETEQGG
;
A
#
# COMPACT_ATOMS: atom_id res chain seq x y z
N MET A 1 14.39 -4.83 -4.94
CA MET A 1 13.41 -3.74 -4.76
C MET A 1 12.62 -3.90 -3.46
N GLU A 2 12.02 -5.06 -3.15
CA GLU A 2 11.31 -5.30 -1.88
C GLU A 2 12.14 -5.00 -0.61
N ALA A 3 13.43 -5.33 -0.59
CA ALA A 3 14.30 -5.02 0.56
C ALA A 3 14.48 -3.50 0.81
N MET A 4 14.44 -2.69 -0.25
CA MET A 4 14.48 -1.22 -0.13
C MET A 4 13.15 -0.68 0.40
N ALA A 5 12.02 -1.22 -0.06
CA ALA A 5 10.69 -0.81 0.40
C ALA A 5 10.55 -0.91 1.92
N VAL A 6 10.97 -2.05 2.47
CA VAL A 6 10.95 -2.29 3.92
C VAL A 6 11.90 -1.36 4.66
N SER A 7 13.09 -1.10 4.11
CA SER A 7 14.03 -0.14 4.69
C SER A 7 13.46 1.28 4.68
N CYS A 8 12.75 1.68 3.62
CA CYS A 8 12.08 2.97 3.54
C CYS A 8 10.93 3.06 4.55
N VAL A 9 10.09 2.03 4.69
CA VAL A 9 9.02 1.99 5.70
C VAL A 9 9.57 2.13 7.11
N GLU A 10 10.66 1.44 7.42
CA GLU A 10 11.29 1.51 8.74
C GLU A 10 12.04 2.83 8.96
N ALA A 11 12.63 3.43 7.93
CA ALA A 11 13.15 4.79 7.98
C ALA A 11 12.03 5.80 8.23
N LEU A 12 10.90 5.68 7.54
CA LEU A 12 9.70 6.50 7.73
C LEU A 12 9.10 6.32 9.12
N ARG A 13 9.11 5.10 9.66
CA ARG A 13 8.66 4.80 11.03
C ARG A 13 9.63 5.33 12.08
N GLY A 14 10.94 5.22 11.84
CA GLY A 14 12.00 5.77 12.68
C GLY A 14 11.91 7.29 12.76
N LEU A 15 11.77 7.93 11.59
CA LEU A 15 11.44 9.34 11.45
C LEU A 15 10.19 9.67 12.27
N TYR A 16 9.06 9.01 12.03
CA TYR A 16 7.82 9.26 12.76
C TYR A 16 7.99 9.15 14.29
N SER A 17 8.65 8.09 14.77
CA SER A 17 8.91 7.89 16.21
C SER A 17 9.88 8.90 16.84
N ALA A 18 10.71 9.56 16.02
CA ALA A 18 11.68 10.56 16.46
C ALA A 18 11.10 11.99 16.43
N GLY A 19 9.78 12.13 16.27
CA GLY A 19 9.16 13.44 16.08
C GLY A 19 9.38 14.00 14.67
N ALA A 20 9.35 13.16 13.63
CA ALA A 20 9.56 13.63 12.26
C ALA A 20 8.61 14.73 11.82
N ALA A 21 7.45 14.87 12.45
CA ALA A 21 6.63 16.05 12.22
C ALA A 21 7.38 17.34 12.58
N ASP A 22 8.07 17.37 13.71
CA ASP A 22 8.91 18.49 14.13
C ASP A 22 10.22 18.58 13.33
N ALA A 23 10.79 17.45 12.91
CA ALA A 23 11.96 17.43 12.03
C ALA A 23 11.64 17.97 10.63
N LEU A 24 10.51 17.57 10.03
CA LEU A 24 10.04 18.06 8.73
C LEU A 24 9.66 19.54 8.82
N ARG A 25 9.06 19.98 9.93
CA ARG A 25 8.77 21.41 10.18
C ARG A 25 10.03 22.26 10.37
N SER A 26 11.07 21.72 11.00
CA SER A 26 12.33 22.43 11.22
C SER A 26 13.26 22.44 10.00
N CYS A 27 13.12 21.45 9.12
CA CYS A 27 13.76 21.42 7.81
C CYS A 27 13.05 22.38 6.84
N GLY A 28 13.34 23.68 6.94
CA GLY A 28 12.78 24.73 6.05
C GLY A 28 13.17 24.64 4.57
N ASP A 29 13.76 23.53 4.12
CA ASP A 29 14.12 23.29 2.71
C ASP A 29 13.01 22.50 1.98
N PRO A 30 12.32 23.10 1.00
CA PRO A 30 11.33 22.45 0.14
C PRO A 30 11.77 21.11 -0.46
N SER A 31 13.07 20.97 -0.76
CA SER A 31 13.65 19.79 -1.40
C SER A 31 13.53 18.55 -0.51
N ASN A 32 13.68 18.74 0.81
CA ASN A 32 13.56 17.65 1.79
C ASN A 32 12.12 17.12 1.89
N VAL A 33 11.13 18.01 1.82
CA VAL A 33 9.71 17.61 1.85
C VAL A 33 9.34 16.84 0.59
N LEU A 34 9.83 17.27 -0.58
CA LEU A 34 9.63 16.54 -1.83
C LEU A 34 10.28 15.15 -1.80
N LEU A 35 11.53 15.06 -1.33
CA LEU A 35 12.23 13.78 -1.17
C LEU A 35 11.50 12.86 -0.17
N ALA A 36 10.97 13.41 0.92
CA ALA A 36 10.16 12.65 1.88
C ALA A 36 8.86 12.14 1.25
N ALA A 37 8.16 12.97 0.48
CA ALA A 37 6.94 12.58 -0.23
C ALA A 37 7.21 11.49 -1.27
N GLN A 38 8.29 11.61 -2.05
CA GLN A 38 8.72 10.60 -3.01
C GLN A 38 9.15 9.30 -2.32
N GLY A 39 9.91 9.39 -1.23
CA GLY A 39 10.33 8.24 -0.43
C GLY A 39 9.15 7.49 0.16
N LEU A 40 8.15 8.20 0.67
CA LEU A 40 6.90 7.62 1.15
C LEU A 40 6.07 7.00 0.03
N GLY A 41 5.94 7.69 -1.11
CA GLY A 41 5.28 7.14 -2.29
C GLY A 41 5.93 5.84 -2.76
N HIS A 42 7.26 5.80 -2.83
CA HIS A 42 8.01 4.61 -3.19
C HIS A 42 7.87 3.47 -2.15
N ALA A 43 7.85 3.82 -0.86
CA ALA A 43 7.64 2.85 0.20
C ALA A 43 6.24 2.20 0.13
N ILE A 44 5.21 2.99 -0.19
CA ILE A 44 3.85 2.49 -0.41
C ILE A 44 3.77 1.63 -1.68
N GLU A 45 4.41 2.09 -2.76
CA GLU A 45 4.43 1.38 -4.05
C GLU A 45 5.08 0.00 -3.96
N CYS A 46 6.21 -0.12 -3.25
CA CYS A 46 6.93 -1.38 -3.13
C CYS A 46 6.56 -2.15 -1.84
N GLY A 47 5.66 -1.60 -1.02
CA GLY A 47 5.22 -2.18 0.24
C GLY A 47 4.02 -3.12 0.08
N PRO A 48 3.67 -3.87 1.13
CA PRO A 48 2.45 -4.68 1.11
C PRO A 48 1.21 -3.78 1.01
N ALA A 49 0.12 -4.27 0.41
CA ALA A 49 -1.11 -3.49 0.20
C ALA A 49 -1.64 -2.82 1.49
N GLY A 50 -1.57 -3.52 2.62
CA GLY A 50 -1.99 -3.01 3.93
C GLY A 50 -1.09 -1.93 4.54
N LEU A 51 0.01 -1.53 3.89
CA LEU A 51 0.90 -0.49 4.40
C LEU A 51 0.21 0.88 4.46
N ALA A 52 -0.50 1.27 3.40
CA ALA A 52 -1.25 2.53 3.35
C ALA A 52 -2.39 2.59 4.39
N ALA A 53 -2.85 1.42 4.84
CA ALA A 53 -3.90 1.30 5.83
C ALA A 53 -3.43 1.52 7.29
N LYS A 54 -2.11 1.55 7.53
CA LYS A 54 -1.54 1.77 8.86
C LYS A 54 -1.70 3.24 9.28
N ALA A 55 -2.26 3.48 10.46
CA ALA A 55 -2.49 4.82 11.01
C ALA A 55 -1.26 5.73 10.92
N GLY A 56 -0.09 5.27 11.38
CA GLY A 56 1.14 6.07 11.35
C GLY A 56 1.64 6.43 9.92
N VAL A 57 1.27 5.66 8.90
CA VAL A 57 1.58 6.00 7.50
C VAL A 57 0.67 7.14 7.02
N GLN A 58 -0.61 7.10 7.39
CA GLN A 58 -1.56 8.16 7.06
C GLN A 58 -1.21 9.47 7.76
N GLU A 59 -0.91 9.40 9.07
CA GLU A 59 -0.48 10.56 9.85
C GLU A 59 0.82 11.18 9.30
N LEU A 60 1.80 10.34 8.94
CA LEU A 60 3.03 10.80 8.31
C LEU A 60 2.77 11.44 6.94
N PHE A 61 1.91 10.83 6.12
CA PHE A 61 1.52 11.37 4.83
C PHE A 61 0.88 12.76 4.98
N THR A 62 -0.13 12.87 5.85
CA THR A 62 -0.80 14.13 6.16
C THR A 62 0.21 15.17 6.67
N CYS A 63 1.12 14.77 7.56
CA CYS A 63 2.15 15.66 8.07
C CYS A 63 3.10 16.17 6.97
N ILE A 64 3.54 15.29 6.05
CA ILE A 64 4.40 15.67 4.91
C ILE A 64 3.68 16.72 4.06
N VAL A 65 2.39 16.52 3.76
CA VAL A 65 1.60 17.49 2.98
C VAL A 65 1.45 18.82 3.71
N HIS A 66 1.15 18.81 5.01
CA HIS A 66 1.05 20.03 5.82
C HIS A 66 2.36 20.82 5.91
N CYS A 67 3.50 20.13 5.84
CA CYS A 67 4.82 20.76 5.85
C CYS A 67 5.27 21.26 4.46
N MET A 68 4.50 20.99 3.39
CA MET A 68 4.85 21.49 2.07
C MET A 68 4.79 23.02 2.03
N PRO A 69 5.70 23.67 1.28
CA PRO A 69 5.60 25.11 1.05
C PRO A 69 4.24 25.46 0.44
N GLN A 70 3.68 26.59 0.85
CA GLN A 70 2.39 27.08 0.36
C GLN A 70 2.45 27.66 -1.06
N ASP A 71 3.63 27.58 -1.71
CA ASP A 71 3.82 27.98 -3.09
C ASP A 71 2.96 27.11 -4.03
N PRO A 72 2.01 27.69 -4.78
CA PRO A 72 1.08 26.92 -5.61
C PRO A 72 1.76 26.10 -6.71
N SER A 73 2.86 26.62 -7.29
CA SER A 73 3.59 25.94 -8.36
C SER A 73 4.28 24.68 -7.85
N LEU A 74 4.95 24.77 -6.70
CA LEU A 74 5.58 23.62 -6.07
C LEU A 74 4.53 22.59 -5.62
N ARG A 75 3.43 23.02 -4.99
CA ARG A 75 2.35 22.12 -4.57
C ARG A 75 1.74 21.38 -5.76
N GLY A 76 1.51 22.08 -6.87
CA GLY A 76 1.05 21.48 -8.12
C GLY A 76 2.03 20.43 -8.64
N ALA A 77 3.33 20.74 -8.67
CA ALA A 77 4.36 19.80 -9.11
C ALA A 77 4.46 18.55 -8.23
N VAL A 78 4.39 18.70 -6.91
CA VAL A 78 4.41 17.57 -5.97
C VAL A 78 3.15 16.71 -6.13
N PHE A 79 1.97 17.35 -6.21
CA PHE A 79 0.72 16.63 -6.46
C PHE A 79 0.81 15.83 -7.75
N MET A 80 1.29 16.42 -8.84
CA MET A 80 1.46 15.75 -10.13
C MET A 80 2.39 14.53 -10.04
N ALA A 81 3.51 14.66 -9.33
CA ALA A 81 4.44 13.56 -9.13
C ALA A 81 3.80 12.41 -8.33
N LEU A 82 3.12 12.74 -7.22
CA LEU A 82 2.42 11.78 -6.39
C LEU A 82 1.26 11.12 -7.13
N SER A 83 0.46 11.90 -7.86
CA SER A 83 -0.72 11.42 -8.55
C SER A 83 -0.36 10.54 -9.73
N GLY A 84 0.68 10.89 -10.47
CA GLY A 84 1.22 10.07 -11.57
C GLY A 84 1.75 8.73 -11.06
N ALA A 85 2.53 8.73 -9.98
CA ALA A 85 3.02 7.50 -9.35
C ALA A 85 1.87 6.62 -8.82
N ALA A 86 0.89 7.23 -8.17
CA ALA A 86 -0.29 6.56 -7.64
C ALA A 86 -1.16 5.93 -8.73
N ALA A 87 -1.44 6.67 -9.81
CA ALA A 87 -2.22 6.18 -10.93
C ALA A 87 -1.53 5.04 -11.68
N ALA A 88 -0.21 5.13 -11.89
CA ALA A 88 0.52 4.18 -12.73
C ALA A 88 0.95 2.91 -11.97
N ARG A 89 1.28 3.01 -10.67
CA ARG A 89 2.05 1.96 -9.99
C ARG A 89 1.54 1.59 -8.61
N SER A 90 0.76 2.44 -7.94
CA SER A 90 0.35 2.19 -6.56
C SER A 90 -1.09 2.64 -6.30
N PRO A 91 -2.08 1.74 -6.46
CA PRO A 91 -3.45 2.04 -6.09
C PRO A 91 -3.58 2.36 -4.60
N GLN A 92 -2.70 1.83 -3.74
CA GLN A 92 -2.67 2.16 -2.32
C GLN A 92 -2.34 3.64 -2.07
N LEU A 93 -1.39 4.21 -2.83
CA LEU A 93 -1.10 5.64 -2.77
C LEU A 93 -2.27 6.47 -3.30
N ALA A 94 -2.96 5.99 -4.34
CA ALA A 94 -4.16 6.65 -4.86
C ALA A 94 -5.29 6.66 -3.82
N THR A 95 -5.51 5.54 -3.13
CA THR A 95 -6.44 5.42 -2.01
C THR A 95 -6.07 6.37 -0.87
N LEU A 96 -4.79 6.46 -0.53
CA LEU A 96 -4.33 7.36 0.52
C LEU A 96 -4.59 8.83 0.15
N LEU A 97 -4.23 9.24 -1.07
CA LEU A 97 -4.50 10.58 -1.59
C LEU A 97 -5.99 10.92 -1.54
N LEU A 98 -6.87 10.02 -2.00
CA LEU A 98 -8.32 10.24 -2.08
C LEU A 98 -9.06 10.20 -0.74
N SER A 99 -8.53 9.47 0.24
CA SER A 99 -9.11 9.36 1.59
C SER A 99 -8.65 10.47 2.53
N SER A 100 -7.53 11.12 2.22
CA SER A 100 -6.99 12.22 3.00
C SER A 100 -7.57 13.58 2.59
N GLU A 101 -7.59 14.54 3.52
CA GLU A 101 -7.99 15.94 3.27
C GLU A 101 -6.99 16.69 2.35
N VAL A 102 -5.90 16.03 1.99
CA VAL A 102 -4.79 16.52 1.17
C VAL A 102 -5.24 17.08 -0.17
N LEU A 103 -6.30 16.52 -0.78
CA LEU A 103 -6.85 17.06 -2.03
C LEU A 103 -7.43 18.47 -1.87
N GLU A 104 -8.04 18.75 -0.72
CA GLU A 104 -8.53 20.08 -0.40
C GLU A 104 -7.37 21.04 -0.17
N GLU A 105 -6.33 20.59 0.53
CA GLU A 105 -5.12 21.39 0.78
C GLU A 105 -4.33 21.68 -0.50
N PHE A 106 -4.26 20.74 -1.45
CA PHE A 106 -3.70 20.99 -2.78
C PHE A 106 -4.54 21.96 -3.62
N GLY A 107 -5.65 22.45 -3.06
CA GLY A 107 -6.49 23.44 -3.69
C GLY A 107 -7.22 22.85 -4.89
N ILE A 108 -7.54 21.55 -4.91
CA ILE A 108 -8.28 20.96 -6.05
C ILE A 108 -9.62 21.67 -6.24
N GLN A 109 -10.29 22.07 -5.16
CA GLN A 109 -11.50 22.89 -5.23
C GLN A 109 -11.27 24.27 -5.85
N ARG A 110 -10.08 24.85 -5.66
CA ARG A 110 -9.67 26.11 -6.31
C ARG A 110 -9.32 25.87 -7.77
N ALA A 111 -8.55 24.84 -8.08
CA ALA A 111 -8.19 24.43 -9.44
C ALA A 111 -9.44 24.15 -10.30
N LEU A 112 -10.43 23.49 -9.70
CA LEU A 112 -11.76 23.24 -10.27
C LEU A 112 -12.60 24.51 -10.50
N ARG A 113 -12.23 25.67 -9.95
CA ARG A 113 -12.95 26.94 -10.15
C ARG A 113 -12.19 27.92 -11.03
N ALA A 114 -10.86 27.94 -10.94
CA ALA A 114 -10.02 28.97 -11.57
C ALA A 114 -9.62 28.63 -13.01
N ALA A 115 -9.60 27.34 -13.39
CA ALA A 115 -9.35 26.88 -14.76
C ALA A 115 -8.08 27.48 -15.41
N THR A 116 -6.99 27.67 -14.66
CA THR A 116 -5.73 28.13 -15.24
C THR A 116 -5.03 26.99 -16.00
N GLU A 117 -4.12 27.30 -16.93
CA GLU A 117 -3.36 26.27 -17.65
C GLU A 117 -2.59 25.32 -16.72
N ASN A 118 -2.10 25.84 -15.58
CA ASN A 118 -1.41 25.03 -14.57
C ASN A 118 -2.37 24.09 -13.81
N ASP A 119 -3.65 24.47 -13.67
CA ASP A 119 -4.68 23.65 -13.01
C ASP A 119 -5.14 22.49 -13.91
N VAL A 120 -4.99 22.61 -15.24
CA VAL A 120 -5.41 21.57 -16.20
C VAL A 120 -4.73 20.24 -15.88
N MET A 121 -3.43 20.26 -15.61
CA MET A 121 -2.68 19.04 -15.34
C MET A 121 -3.12 18.37 -14.03
N VAL A 122 -3.34 19.16 -12.97
CA VAL A 122 -3.83 18.68 -11.67
C VAL A 122 -5.21 18.03 -11.83
N VAL A 123 -6.14 18.71 -12.48
CA VAL A 123 -7.51 18.23 -12.72
C VAL A 123 -7.53 16.97 -13.58
N CYS A 124 -6.68 16.88 -14.61
CA CYS A 124 -6.61 15.72 -15.48
C CYS A 124 -6.04 14.45 -14.79
N ASN A 125 -5.30 14.60 -13.70
CA ASN A 125 -4.78 13.45 -12.95
C ASN A 125 -5.79 12.84 -11.98
N VAL A 126 -6.76 13.62 -11.49
CA VAL A 126 -7.75 13.10 -10.53
C VAL A 126 -8.58 11.94 -11.10
N PRO A 127 -9.08 11.97 -12.35
CA PRO A 127 -9.74 10.80 -12.95
C PRO A 127 -8.86 9.55 -12.99
N LEU A 128 -7.55 9.68 -13.19
CA LEU A 128 -6.62 8.55 -13.19
C LEU A 128 -6.48 7.94 -11.78
N LEU A 129 -6.46 8.78 -10.74
CA LEU A 129 -6.49 8.31 -9.34
C LEU A 129 -7.76 7.56 -9.02
N LEU A 130 -8.92 8.12 -9.39
CA LEU A 130 -10.22 7.51 -9.15
C LEU A 130 -10.35 6.17 -9.89
N ASP A 131 -9.86 6.09 -11.13
CA ASP A 131 -9.84 4.84 -11.89
C ASP A 131 -8.93 3.79 -11.25
N SER A 132 -7.74 4.17 -10.80
CA SER A 132 -6.82 3.28 -10.09
C SER A 132 -7.47 2.68 -8.83
N VAL A 133 -8.15 3.50 -8.01
CA VAL A 133 -8.89 3.00 -6.83
C VAL A 133 -10.09 2.13 -7.21
N LEU A 134 -10.83 2.45 -8.28
CA LEU A 134 -11.91 1.61 -8.77
C LEU A 134 -11.43 0.23 -9.22
N GLN A 135 -10.33 0.18 -9.97
CA GLN A 135 -9.74 -1.07 -10.43
C GLN A 135 -9.31 -1.94 -9.25
N GLU A 136 -8.64 -1.33 -8.26
CA GLU A 136 -8.17 -2.05 -7.08
C GLU A 136 -9.31 -2.58 -6.21
N ALA A 137 -10.33 -1.76 -5.94
CA ALA A 137 -11.53 -2.21 -5.24
C ALA A 137 -12.24 -3.36 -5.99
N GLY A 138 -12.25 -3.32 -7.32
CA GLY A 138 -12.77 -4.41 -8.15
C GLY A 138 -11.98 -5.72 -7.98
N LYS A 139 -10.65 -5.67 -7.91
CA LYS A 139 -9.80 -6.85 -7.69
C LYS A 139 -10.05 -7.48 -6.32
N GLU A 140 -10.19 -6.66 -5.28
CA GLU A 140 -10.46 -7.10 -3.91
C GLU A 140 -11.81 -7.81 -3.80
N LEU A 141 -12.86 -7.25 -4.42
CA LEU A 141 -14.18 -7.88 -4.48
C LEU A 141 -14.12 -9.24 -5.20
N ALA A 142 -13.44 -9.31 -6.34
CA ALA A 142 -13.26 -10.56 -7.09
C ALA A 142 -12.44 -11.61 -6.31
N ALA A 143 -11.44 -11.18 -5.53
CA ALA A 143 -10.67 -12.07 -4.66
C ALA A 143 -11.55 -12.67 -3.54
N GLY A 144 -12.41 -11.86 -2.93
CA GLY A 144 -13.36 -12.33 -1.92
C GLY A 144 -14.41 -13.31 -2.46
N GLU A 145 -14.79 -13.19 -3.73
CA GLU A 145 -15.72 -14.14 -4.40
C GLU A 145 -15.09 -15.53 -4.54
N ARG A 146 -13.82 -15.59 -4.97
CA ARG A 146 -13.08 -16.84 -5.12
C ARG A 146 -12.86 -17.57 -3.80
N ALA A 147 -12.61 -16.83 -2.72
CA ALA A 147 -12.45 -17.41 -1.39
C ALA A 147 -13.77 -18.03 -0.86
N GLY A 148 -14.91 -17.40 -1.12
CA GLY A 148 -16.22 -17.88 -0.67
C GLY A 148 -16.70 -19.17 -1.36
N ALA A 149 -16.40 -19.33 -2.66
CA ALA A 149 -16.87 -20.48 -3.43
C ALA A 149 -16.28 -21.84 -2.98
N GLY A 150 -15.13 -21.84 -2.31
CA GLY A 150 -14.44 -23.06 -1.88
C GLY A 150 -14.80 -23.58 -0.48
N SER A 151 -15.61 -22.85 0.30
CA SER A 151 -15.76 -23.11 1.75
C SER A 151 -17.04 -23.85 2.16
N SER A 152 -17.78 -24.46 1.23
CA SER A 152 -19.10 -25.05 1.49
C SER A 152 -19.11 -26.40 2.24
N SER A 153 -17.96 -26.95 2.65
CA SER A 153 -17.87 -28.35 3.12
C SER A 153 -17.53 -28.56 4.61
N GLY A 154 -17.39 -27.51 5.42
CA GLY A 154 -16.92 -27.63 6.81
C GLY A 154 -17.86 -27.03 7.84
N SER A 155 -18.62 -27.86 8.56
CA SER A 155 -19.43 -27.47 9.73
C SER A 155 -18.55 -27.05 10.92
N GLY A 156 -18.02 -25.83 10.90
CA GLY A 156 -17.33 -25.21 12.03
C GLY A 156 -18.09 -23.98 12.51
N SER A 157 -18.64 -24.01 13.72
CA SER A 157 -19.39 -22.90 14.33
C SER A 157 -18.48 -21.69 14.60
N GLY A 158 -18.41 -20.76 13.66
CA GLY A 158 -17.76 -19.46 13.79
C GLY A 158 -18.65 -18.35 13.26
N SER A 159 -19.81 -18.14 13.89
CA SER A 159 -20.92 -17.33 13.34
C SER A 159 -20.71 -15.80 13.34
N GLY A 160 -19.71 -15.25 14.03
CA GLY A 160 -19.65 -13.80 14.27
C GLY A 160 -18.95 -12.98 13.18
N GLY A 161 -18.00 -13.57 12.44
CA GLY A 161 -17.19 -12.82 11.47
C GLY A 161 -17.87 -12.60 10.12
N SER A 162 -18.80 -13.49 9.75
CA SER A 162 -19.38 -13.50 8.40
C SER A 162 -20.31 -12.33 8.11
N GLU A 163 -21.12 -11.91 9.10
CA GLU A 163 -22.07 -10.81 8.90
C GLU A 163 -21.37 -9.45 8.76
N GLU A 164 -20.37 -9.18 9.61
CA GLU A 164 -19.61 -7.93 9.55
C GLU A 164 -18.75 -7.85 8.27
N GLU A 165 -18.14 -8.96 7.85
CA GLU A 165 -17.39 -9.03 6.59
C GLU A 165 -18.31 -8.83 5.37
N GLN A 166 -19.48 -9.47 5.37
CA GLN A 166 -20.48 -9.30 4.32
C GLN A 166 -20.95 -7.85 4.24
N GLY A 167 -21.23 -7.20 5.38
CA GLY A 167 -21.62 -5.79 5.41
C GLY A 167 -20.54 -4.85 4.85
N ARG A 168 -19.26 -5.06 5.19
CA ARG A 168 -18.14 -4.29 4.59
C ARG A 168 -18.03 -4.52 3.09
N ARG A 169 -18.25 -5.75 2.63
CA ARG A 169 -18.21 -6.11 1.21
C ARG A 169 -19.32 -5.41 0.43
N GLU A 170 -20.54 -5.43 0.95
CA GLU A 170 -21.69 -4.74 0.36
C GLU A 170 -21.46 -3.23 0.30
N GLN A 171 -20.91 -2.63 1.35
CA GLN A 171 -20.54 -1.22 1.37
C GLN A 171 -19.50 -0.90 0.28
N LEU A 172 -18.45 -1.71 0.16
CA LEU A 172 -17.41 -1.53 -0.87
C LEU A 172 -18.01 -1.65 -2.28
N GLN A 173 -18.86 -2.65 -2.53
CA GLN A 173 -19.55 -2.86 -3.80
C GLN A 173 -20.46 -1.69 -4.15
N ALA A 174 -21.21 -1.16 -3.19
CA ALA A 174 -22.07 0.01 -3.38
C ALA A 174 -21.25 1.25 -3.77
N CYS A 175 -20.10 1.49 -3.10
CA CYS A 175 -19.20 2.60 -3.42
C CYS A 175 -18.61 2.47 -4.84
N VAL A 176 -18.15 1.27 -5.22
CA VAL A 176 -17.63 1.00 -6.58
C VAL A 176 -18.70 1.28 -7.64
N ALA A 177 -19.93 0.79 -7.43
CA ALA A 177 -21.03 1.00 -8.36
C ALA A 177 -21.40 2.49 -8.50
N ALA A 178 -21.45 3.22 -7.39
CA ALA A 178 -21.75 4.65 -7.38
C ALA A 178 -20.69 5.47 -8.12
N LEU A 179 -19.40 5.26 -7.81
CA LEU A 179 -18.32 6.00 -8.45
C LEU A 179 -18.20 5.66 -9.93
N ARG A 180 -18.35 4.38 -10.32
CA ARG A 180 -18.33 3.97 -11.74
C ARG A 180 -19.39 4.70 -12.55
N ARG A 181 -20.62 4.81 -12.03
CA ARG A 181 -21.69 5.57 -12.70
C ARG A 181 -21.35 7.06 -12.85
N ALA A 182 -20.74 7.65 -11.83
CA ALA A 182 -20.32 9.06 -11.86
C ALA A 182 -19.17 9.32 -12.83
N MET A 183 -18.26 8.35 -13.00
CA MET A 183 -17.12 8.45 -13.93
C MET A 183 -17.46 8.12 -15.37
N GLN A 184 -18.57 7.42 -15.62
CA GLN A 184 -18.94 6.94 -16.95
C GLN A 184 -18.97 8.04 -18.03
N PRO A 185 -19.54 9.25 -17.80
CA PRO A 185 -19.50 10.33 -18.78
C PRO A 185 -18.07 10.73 -19.18
N MET A 186 -17.11 10.71 -18.25
CA MET A 186 -15.71 11.06 -18.50
C MET A 186 -14.98 10.04 -19.38
N TRP A 187 -15.38 8.76 -19.34
CA TRP A 187 -14.78 7.69 -20.13
C TRP A 187 -15.42 7.52 -21.51
N THR A 188 -16.73 7.72 -21.63
CA THR A 188 -17.46 7.52 -22.89
C THR A 188 -17.31 8.67 -23.87
N SER A 189 -16.84 9.84 -23.43
CA SER A 189 -16.51 10.95 -24.31
C SER A 189 -15.36 10.55 -25.24
N ASN A 190 -15.71 10.14 -26.47
CA ASN A 190 -14.77 9.82 -27.54
C ASN A 190 -14.17 11.13 -28.08
N VAL A 191 -13.00 11.55 -27.57
CA VAL A 191 -12.47 12.91 -27.82
C VAL A 191 -11.48 12.92 -28.99
N GLY A 192 -12.02 12.94 -30.21
CA GLY A 192 -11.26 13.18 -31.44
C GLY A 192 -10.83 14.64 -31.68
N GLY A 193 -10.97 15.56 -30.71
CA GLY A 193 -10.47 16.93 -30.92
C GLY A 193 -10.80 17.94 -29.81
N ARG A 194 -9.75 18.64 -29.36
CA ARG A 194 -9.69 19.80 -28.45
C ARG A 194 -9.69 19.51 -26.94
N THR A 195 -8.48 19.59 -26.36
CA THR A 195 -8.15 19.47 -24.93
C THR A 195 -9.03 20.32 -24.01
N LEU A 196 -9.40 21.54 -24.42
CA LEU A 196 -10.21 22.47 -23.61
C LEU A 196 -11.67 22.03 -23.41
N ARG A 197 -12.32 21.45 -24.44
CA ARG A 197 -13.70 20.97 -24.29
C ARG A 197 -13.76 19.81 -23.31
N ARG A 198 -12.81 18.88 -23.43
CA ARG A 198 -12.62 17.76 -22.52
C ARG A 198 -12.35 18.22 -21.09
N PHE A 199 -11.54 19.27 -20.92
CA PHE A 199 -11.27 19.84 -19.61
C PHE A 199 -12.55 20.35 -18.94
N ASN A 200 -13.39 21.13 -19.64
CA ASN A 200 -14.65 21.64 -19.08
C ASN A 200 -15.63 20.53 -18.72
N GLU A 201 -15.73 19.49 -19.56
CA GLU A 201 -16.57 18.31 -19.27
C GLU A 201 -16.07 17.56 -18.03
N ILE A 202 -14.77 17.27 -17.94
CA ILE A 202 -14.16 16.64 -16.76
C ILE A 202 -14.40 17.51 -15.52
N GLN A 203 -14.13 18.81 -15.61
CA GLN A 203 -14.30 19.76 -14.51
C GLN A 203 -15.74 19.78 -13.98
N GLY A 204 -16.75 19.67 -14.85
CA GLY A 204 -18.15 19.61 -14.44
C GLY A 204 -18.54 18.32 -13.68
N HIS A 205 -17.91 17.19 -14.02
CA HIS A 205 -18.20 15.89 -13.40
C HIS A 205 -17.33 15.59 -12.18
N LEU A 206 -16.13 16.20 -12.09
CA LEU A 206 -15.12 15.85 -11.11
C LEU A 206 -15.55 16.07 -9.65
N PRO A 207 -16.28 17.15 -9.27
CA PRO A 207 -16.76 17.31 -7.89
C PRO A 207 -17.66 16.16 -7.42
N ALA A 208 -18.54 15.66 -8.30
CA ALA A 208 -19.40 14.52 -7.96
C ALA A 208 -18.58 13.23 -7.82
N ALA A 209 -17.63 13.00 -8.71
CA ALA A 209 -16.75 11.84 -8.65
C ALA A 209 -15.85 11.87 -7.40
N LEU A 210 -15.28 13.02 -7.03
CA LEU A 210 -14.47 13.17 -5.82
C LEU A 210 -15.26 12.87 -4.53
N ARG A 211 -16.49 13.41 -4.41
CA ARG A 211 -17.36 13.12 -3.25
C ARG A 211 -17.67 11.63 -3.09
N LEU A 212 -17.67 10.85 -4.18
CA LEU A 212 -17.88 9.41 -4.16
C LEU A 212 -16.57 8.62 -4.04
N GLY A 213 -15.46 9.19 -4.51
CA GLY A 213 -14.12 8.62 -4.41
C GLY A 213 -13.60 8.54 -2.99
N THR A 214 -13.84 9.57 -2.17
CA THR A 214 -13.38 9.59 -0.77
C THR A 214 -13.99 8.47 0.08
N PRO A 215 -15.32 8.24 0.08
CA PRO A 215 -15.91 7.09 0.77
C PRO A 215 -15.42 5.74 0.25
N LEU A 216 -15.24 5.60 -1.07
CA LEU A 216 -14.67 4.38 -1.64
C LEU A 216 -13.25 4.13 -1.12
N ALA A 217 -12.41 5.16 -1.13
CA ALA A 217 -11.04 5.07 -0.64
C ALA A 217 -10.98 4.72 0.85
N ALA A 218 -11.85 5.33 1.67
CA ALA A 218 -11.98 4.99 3.08
C ALA A 218 -12.42 3.53 3.28
N ALA A 219 -13.45 3.07 2.56
CA ALA A 219 -13.93 1.69 2.62
C ALA A 219 -12.83 0.69 2.21
N LEU A 220 -11.99 1.03 1.23
CA LEU A 220 -10.88 0.19 0.80
C LEU A 220 -9.75 0.14 1.85
N LEU A 221 -9.45 1.25 2.52
CA LEU A 221 -8.50 1.26 3.64
C LEU A 221 -9.00 0.39 4.79
N ASP A 222 -10.27 0.50 5.15
CA ASP A 222 -10.86 -0.33 6.20
C ASP A 222 -10.89 -1.82 5.81
N TRP A 223 -11.13 -2.12 4.53
CA TRP A 223 -11.00 -3.47 3.98
C TRP A 223 -9.60 -4.05 4.17
N TRP A 224 -8.55 -3.25 3.95
CA TRP A 224 -7.16 -3.67 4.17
C TRP A 224 -6.76 -3.70 5.66
N ARG A 225 -7.51 -3.04 6.55
CA ARG A 225 -7.29 -3.11 8.01
C ARG A 225 -7.78 -4.41 8.63
N ARG A 226 -8.52 -5.26 7.91
CA ARG A 226 -9.00 -6.55 8.44
C ARG A 226 -7.84 -7.39 9.02
N PRO A 227 -8.01 -8.01 10.20
CA PRO A 227 -6.97 -8.81 10.84
C PRO A 227 -6.38 -9.89 9.92
N GLU A 228 -7.22 -10.54 9.13
CA GLU A 228 -6.85 -11.59 8.18
C GLU A 228 -5.96 -11.05 7.07
N ALA A 229 -6.32 -9.90 6.49
CA ALA A 229 -5.54 -9.21 5.47
C ALA A 229 -4.17 -8.75 6.04
N GLN A 230 -4.16 -8.22 7.26
CA GLN A 230 -2.92 -7.84 7.94
C GLN A 230 -2.02 -9.04 8.22
N GLN A 231 -2.59 -10.19 8.62
CA GLN A 231 -1.84 -11.41 8.86
C GLN A 231 -1.25 -11.97 7.57
N ALA A 232 -2.01 -11.98 6.48
CA ALA A 232 -1.54 -12.40 5.16
C ALA A 232 -0.37 -11.52 4.68
N ALA A 233 -0.53 -10.20 4.76
CA ALA A 233 0.54 -9.25 4.42
C ALA A 233 1.78 -9.41 5.31
N ALA A 234 1.59 -9.64 6.62
CA ALA A 234 2.70 -9.90 7.54
C ALA A 234 3.45 -11.19 7.20
N LEU A 235 2.72 -12.24 6.79
CA LEU A 235 3.32 -13.49 6.36
C LEU A 235 4.11 -13.31 5.07
N GLU A 236 3.57 -12.60 4.09
CA GLU A 236 4.25 -12.29 2.82
C GLU A 236 5.57 -11.55 3.05
N VAL A 237 5.54 -10.46 3.85
CA VAL A 237 6.75 -9.72 4.23
C VAL A 237 7.76 -10.64 4.94
N ALA A 238 7.28 -11.52 5.82
CA ALA A 238 8.16 -12.44 6.54
C ALA A 238 8.76 -13.53 5.62
N GLN A 239 8.03 -13.97 4.59
CA GLN A 239 8.54 -14.88 3.56
C GLN A 239 9.59 -14.19 2.68
N ALA A 240 9.37 -12.93 2.29
CA ALA A 240 10.38 -12.14 1.58
C ALA A 240 11.63 -11.94 2.45
N ALA A 241 11.45 -11.62 3.74
CA ALA A 241 12.55 -11.50 4.70
C ALA A 241 13.32 -12.82 4.87
N ALA A 242 12.63 -13.96 4.82
CA ALA A 242 13.24 -15.29 4.92
C ALA A 242 14.24 -15.61 3.79
N ARG A 243 14.12 -14.93 2.64
CA ARG A 243 15.02 -15.09 1.49
C ARG A 243 16.31 -14.28 1.61
N ARG A 244 16.41 -13.36 2.59
CA ARG A 244 17.62 -12.56 2.86
C ARG A 244 18.62 -13.33 3.71
N SER A 245 19.89 -12.91 3.70
CA SER A 245 20.94 -13.45 4.59
C SER A 245 20.63 -13.24 6.07
N CYS A 246 19.91 -12.18 6.43
CA CYS A 246 19.33 -11.95 7.75
C CYS A 246 17.87 -11.49 7.63
N ALA A 247 16.96 -12.17 8.33
CA ALA A 247 15.53 -11.87 8.32
C ALA A 247 15.17 -10.63 9.15
N TYR A 248 16.04 -10.20 10.08
CA TYR A 248 15.83 -8.94 10.78
C TYR A 248 16.00 -7.78 9.79
N LEU A 249 14.87 -7.17 9.42
CA LEU A 249 14.82 -6.21 8.32
C LEU A 249 15.67 -4.96 8.56
N ARG A 250 15.93 -4.60 9.83
CA ARG A 250 16.81 -3.48 10.24
C ARG A 250 18.27 -3.88 10.45
N CYS A 251 18.65 -5.12 10.13
CA CYS A 251 20.04 -5.54 10.17
C CYS A 251 20.82 -4.78 9.10
N GLY A 252 21.77 -3.92 9.52
CA GLY A 252 22.68 -3.22 8.62
C GLY A 252 23.71 -4.13 7.95
N ASN A 253 23.79 -5.40 8.37
CA ASN A 253 24.77 -6.37 7.88
C ASN A 253 24.37 -6.98 6.52
N LEU A 254 23.95 -6.14 5.58
CA LEU A 254 23.55 -6.52 4.23
C LEU A 254 24.71 -7.01 3.34
N GLY A 255 25.94 -7.04 3.87
CA GLY A 255 27.14 -7.53 3.18
C GLY A 255 28.24 -8.05 4.10
N GLY A 256 27.91 -8.49 5.33
CA GLY A 256 28.89 -9.20 6.17
C GLY A 256 29.27 -10.56 5.56
N GLU A 257 30.07 -11.39 6.26
CA GLU A 257 30.50 -12.75 5.86
C GLU A 257 29.36 -13.76 5.57
N GLY A 258 28.11 -13.28 5.52
CA GLY A 258 26.94 -13.94 4.98
C GLY A 258 26.98 -14.05 3.47
N GLY A 259 27.00 -15.27 2.93
CA GLY A 259 26.76 -15.49 1.49
C GLY A 259 25.47 -14.85 0.97
N PRO A 260 25.32 -14.76 -0.36
CA PRO A 260 24.24 -14.02 -1.01
C PRO A 260 22.85 -14.57 -0.68
N ALA A 261 22.75 -15.84 -0.24
CA ALA A 261 21.48 -16.45 0.13
C ALA A 261 21.34 -16.77 1.62
N ALA A 262 20.09 -17.01 2.00
CA ALA A 262 19.69 -17.36 3.35
C ALA A 262 20.41 -18.62 3.85
N GLY A 263 21.31 -18.44 4.83
CA GLY A 263 22.04 -19.55 5.46
C GLY A 263 23.44 -19.85 4.94
N GLU A 264 23.92 -19.05 4.00
CA GLU A 264 25.26 -19.21 3.42
C GLU A 264 26.33 -18.43 4.20
N GLY A 265 25.99 -17.92 5.39
CA GLY A 265 26.88 -17.12 6.22
C GLY A 265 27.54 -17.86 7.36
N VAL A 266 28.82 -17.59 7.58
CA VAL A 266 29.53 -17.98 8.81
C VAL A 266 28.77 -17.41 10.01
N GLY A 267 28.43 -18.26 10.98
CA GLY A 267 27.68 -17.86 12.17
C GLY A 267 26.18 -17.62 11.96
N SER A 268 25.62 -17.89 10.76
CA SER A 268 24.18 -17.78 10.54
C SER A 268 23.39 -18.83 11.32
N GLN A 269 22.37 -18.39 12.05
CA GLN A 269 21.52 -19.25 12.89
C GLN A 269 20.09 -19.22 12.38
N ARG A 270 19.46 -20.41 12.28
CA ARG A 270 18.04 -20.52 11.96
C ARG A 270 17.19 -20.29 13.18
N CYS A 271 15.98 -19.75 12.98
CA CYS A 271 14.95 -19.85 14.00
C CYS A 271 14.67 -21.33 14.32
N SER A 272 14.81 -21.72 15.57
CA SER A 272 14.66 -23.12 16.00
C SER A 272 13.23 -23.66 15.80
N ALA A 273 12.23 -22.78 15.91
CA ALA A 273 10.81 -23.12 15.79
C ALA A 273 10.37 -23.28 14.33
N CYS A 274 10.41 -22.22 13.52
CA CYS A 274 9.91 -22.29 12.14
C CYS A 274 10.93 -22.87 11.14
N ARG A 275 12.23 -22.76 11.45
CA ARG A 275 13.35 -23.15 10.58
C ARG A 275 13.29 -22.54 9.17
N ALA A 276 12.49 -21.49 8.98
CA ALA A 276 12.27 -20.82 7.70
C ALA A 276 13.15 -19.58 7.53
N VAL A 277 13.51 -18.91 8.62
CA VAL A 277 14.30 -17.67 8.60
C VAL A 277 15.69 -17.88 9.20
N TRP A 278 16.61 -17.02 8.77
CA TRP A 278 18.00 -17.00 9.23
C TRP A 278 18.36 -15.64 9.84
N TYR A 279 19.28 -15.65 10.79
CA TYR A 279 19.81 -14.45 11.43
C TYR A 279 21.33 -14.53 11.49
N CYS A 280 22.02 -13.39 11.40
CA CYS A 280 23.47 -13.33 11.57
C CYS A 280 23.93 -13.50 13.03
N GLY A 281 23.00 -13.56 13.99
CA GLY A 281 23.30 -13.75 15.41
C GLY A 281 22.07 -13.60 16.30
N THR A 282 22.24 -13.89 17.60
CA THR A 282 21.16 -13.88 18.60
C THR A 282 20.57 -12.49 18.84
N ALA A 283 21.37 -11.43 18.69
CA ALA A 283 20.88 -10.05 18.79
C ALA A 283 19.81 -9.75 17.74
N CYS A 284 20.03 -10.15 16.48
CA CYS A 284 19.05 -9.97 15.40
C CYS A 284 17.81 -10.85 15.59
N SER A 285 17.97 -12.10 16.02
CA SER A 285 16.81 -12.98 16.26
C SER A 285 15.94 -12.46 17.40
N HIS A 286 16.53 -11.98 18.50
CA HIS A 286 15.80 -11.37 19.63
C HIS A 286 15.15 -10.04 19.25
N ALA A 287 15.79 -9.23 18.41
CA ALA A 287 15.20 -7.99 17.91
C ALA A 287 13.99 -8.28 17.01
N ASP A 288 14.13 -9.20 16.05
CA ASP A 288 13.04 -9.58 15.13
C ASP A 288 11.86 -10.24 15.87
N TRP A 289 12.15 -11.05 16.90
CA TRP A 289 11.13 -11.63 17.79
C TRP A 289 10.24 -10.58 18.45
N ARG A 290 10.85 -9.48 18.93
CA ARG A 290 10.13 -8.37 19.57
C ARG A 290 9.31 -7.58 18.57
N VAL A 291 9.86 -7.35 17.38
CA VAL A 291 9.25 -6.53 16.32
C VAL A 291 8.05 -7.22 15.67
N GLY A 292 8.10 -8.53 15.44
CA GLY A 292 6.97 -9.20 14.80
C GLY A 292 7.09 -10.69 14.54
N HIS A 293 8.30 -11.27 14.52
CA HIS A 293 8.49 -12.67 14.12
C HIS A 293 7.59 -13.63 14.89
N ARG A 294 7.37 -13.39 16.19
CA ARG A 294 6.52 -14.25 17.03
C ARG A 294 5.11 -14.47 16.48
N ARG A 295 4.54 -13.49 15.78
CA ARG A 295 3.18 -13.55 15.21
C ARG A 295 3.12 -14.40 13.94
N VAL A 296 4.22 -14.45 13.19
CA VAL A 296 4.30 -15.13 11.88
C VAL A 296 5.09 -16.44 11.93
N CYS A 297 5.82 -16.71 13.01
CA CYS A 297 6.71 -17.87 13.16
C CYS A 297 5.99 -19.19 12.87
N LYS A 298 4.79 -19.40 13.44
CA LYS A 298 4.01 -20.63 13.22
C LYS A 298 3.58 -20.77 11.75
N ALA A 299 3.08 -19.68 11.15
CA ALA A 299 2.64 -19.67 9.75
C ALA A 299 3.80 -19.93 8.78
N LEU A 300 4.98 -19.36 9.03
CA LEU A 300 6.20 -19.64 8.27
C LEU A 300 6.62 -21.11 8.35
N GLY A 301 6.53 -21.71 9.55
CA GLY A 301 6.83 -23.13 9.74
C GLY A 301 5.89 -24.02 8.94
N ALA A 302 4.59 -23.73 8.96
CA ALA A 302 3.58 -24.43 8.17
C ALA A 302 3.81 -24.29 6.65
N ALA A 303 4.06 -23.07 6.16
CA ALA A 303 4.34 -22.81 4.75
C ALA A 303 5.58 -23.59 4.26
N ARG A 304 6.66 -23.61 5.06
CA ARG A 304 7.86 -24.39 4.75
C ARG A 304 7.59 -25.90 4.74
N ALA A 305 6.79 -26.40 5.66
CA ALA A 305 6.44 -27.82 5.71
C ALA A 305 5.63 -28.24 4.47
N ALA A 306 4.65 -27.41 4.06
CA ALA A 306 3.86 -27.64 2.85
C ALA A 306 4.72 -27.65 1.59
N GLU A 307 5.67 -26.72 1.46
CA GLU A 307 6.58 -26.69 0.30
C GLU A 307 7.48 -27.94 0.25
N LYS A 308 8.00 -28.38 1.42
CA LYS A 308 8.80 -29.61 1.49
C LYS A 308 7.99 -30.83 1.06
N GLU A 309 6.72 -30.91 1.45
CA GLU A 309 5.84 -32.01 1.08
C GLU A 309 5.54 -32.00 -0.42
N ARG A 310 5.23 -30.84 -1.00
CA ARG A 310 5.06 -30.68 -2.46
C ARG A 310 6.30 -31.15 -3.23
N ARG A 311 7.49 -30.79 -2.77
CA ARG A 311 8.75 -31.23 -3.41
C ARG A 311 8.91 -32.75 -3.38
N ARG A 312 8.58 -33.40 -2.26
CA ARG A 312 8.61 -34.87 -2.15
C ARG A 312 7.62 -35.55 -3.10
N GLN A 313 6.42 -34.97 -3.23
CA GLN A 313 5.40 -35.47 -4.17
C GLN A 313 5.91 -35.38 -5.61
N GLN A 314 6.47 -34.24 -6.01
CA GLN A 314 7.06 -34.05 -7.34
C GLN A 314 8.24 -35.01 -7.60
N GLU A 315 9.12 -35.21 -6.63
CA GLU A 315 10.23 -36.18 -6.74
C GLU A 315 9.71 -37.62 -6.89
N THR A 316 8.58 -37.95 -6.27
CA THR A 316 7.94 -39.28 -6.39
C THR A 316 7.28 -39.46 -7.76
N GLU A 317 6.64 -38.41 -8.30
CA GLU A 317 5.99 -38.43 -9.62
C GLU A 317 6.99 -38.50 -10.78
N GLN A 318 8.20 -37.93 -10.62
CA GLN A 318 9.24 -37.94 -11.67
C GLN A 318 10.08 -39.22 -11.69
N GLY A 319 10.06 -40.00 -10.60
CA GLY A 319 10.88 -41.20 -10.44
C GLY A 319 10.17 -42.53 -10.73
N GLY A 320 8.86 -42.51 -11.03
CA GLY A 320 8.04 -43.68 -11.35
C GLY A 320 7.68 -43.75 -12.83
#